data_AF-A0A956MY73-F1
#
_entry.id   AF-A0A956MY73-F1
#
_cell.length_a   1.000
_cell.length_b   1.000
_cell.length_c   1.000
_cell.angle_alpha   90.00
_cell.angle_beta   90.00
_cell.angle_gamma   90.00
#
_symmetry.space_group_name_H-M   'P 1'
#
loop_
_entity.id
_entity.type
_entity.pdbx_description
1 polymer ?
#
loop_
_entity_poly.entity_id
_entity_poly.type
_entity_poly.pdbx_seq_one_letter_code
_entity_poly.pdbx_strand_id
1 'polypeptide(L)'
;MITIISPATTMNFDKDSNLENSSNPVFKEDVNYLISILKELNIKEISNLMNLSEDLSKLNYDRYQNLLDSNNKKLQSILAFDGEVFNSMNTSDFNEYDFNFANDHLRILSGLYGILSPLDLIEPYRLEMKAKLENKN
;
A
#
# COMPACT_ATOMS: atom_id res chain seq x y z
N MET A 1 7.42 16.92 -14.99
CA MET A 1 8.31 16.61 -13.85
C MET A 1 7.63 15.55 -13.00
N ILE A 2 8.36 14.55 -12.51
CA ILE A 2 7.82 13.49 -11.64
C ILE A 2 8.58 13.53 -10.31
N THR A 3 7.85 13.57 -9.21
CA THR A 3 8.35 13.44 -7.86
C THR A 3 8.14 12.00 -7.39
N ILE A 4 9.16 11.40 -6.77
CA ILE A 4 9.09 10.03 -6.24
C ILE A 4 9.32 10.09 -4.73
N ILE A 5 8.42 9.46 -3.97
CA ILE A 5 8.52 9.37 -2.51
C ILE A 5 8.51 7.91 -2.05
N SER A 6 9.03 7.70 -0.84
CA SER A 6 8.93 6.41 -0.15
C SER A 6 7.49 6.20 0.39
N PRO A 7 7.06 4.95 0.57
CA PRO A 7 5.79 4.66 1.24
C PRO A 7 5.90 4.92 2.75
N ALA A 8 4.75 4.98 3.42
CA ALA A 8 4.69 4.90 4.88
C ALA A 8 4.51 3.44 5.34
N THR A 9 5.06 3.09 6.50
CA THR A 9 4.83 1.76 7.12
C THR A 9 3.45 1.66 7.77
N THR A 10 2.90 2.79 8.21
CA THR A 10 1.59 2.88 8.82
C THR A 10 0.58 3.24 7.74
N MET A 11 -0.61 2.67 7.86
CA MET A 11 -1.72 2.91 6.94
C MET A 11 -2.98 3.14 7.74
N ASN A 12 -3.82 4.04 7.25
CA ASN A 12 -5.11 4.36 7.83
C ASN A 12 -6.20 4.21 6.77
N PHE A 13 -6.98 3.15 6.90
CA PHE A 13 -8.10 2.84 6.03
C PHE A 13 -9.43 3.33 6.60
N ASP A 14 -9.46 3.99 7.75
CA ASP A 14 -10.68 4.50 8.38
C ASP A 14 -11.04 5.91 7.91
N LYS A 15 -10.23 6.50 7.02
CA LYS A 15 -10.52 7.81 6.42
C LYS A 15 -11.76 7.70 5.52
N ASP A 16 -12.77 8.48 5.85
CA ASP A 16 -13.85 8.77 4.93
C ASP A 16 -13.34 9.76 3.87
N SER A 17 -13.50 9.38 2.61
CA SER A 17 -13.14 10.22 1.48
C SER A 17 -14.28 10.26 0.49
N ASN A 18 -14.68 11.47 0.10
CA ASN A 18 -15.65 11.70 -0.97
C ASN A 18 -14.98 11.67 -2.36
N LEU A 19 -13.72 11.24 -2.45
CA LEU A 19 -12.99 11.15 -3.70
C LEU A 19 -13.45 9.91 -4.48
N GLU A 20 -14.29 10.13 -5.49
CA GLU A 20 -14.80 9.06 -6.37
C GLU A 20 -13.74 8.60 -7.39
N ASN A 21 -12.87 9.51 -7.82
CA ASN A 21 -11.83 9.22 -8.79
C ASN A 21 -10.81 8.22 -8.22
N SER A 22 -10.57 7.15 -8.96
CA SER A 22 -9.64 6.09 -8.59
C SER A 22 -9.03 5.42 -9.83
N SER A 23 -7.84 4.84 -9.65
CA SER A 23 -7.14 4.05 -10.65
C SER A 23 -6.71 2.70 -10.08
N ASN A 24 -6.16 1.84 -10.94
CA ASN A 24 -5.63 0.54 -10.54
C ASN A 24 -4.11 0.53 -10.65
N PRO A 25 -3.41 -0.13 -9.70
CA PRO A 25 -1.97 -0.34 -9.80
C PRO A 25 -1.56 -0.98 -11.14
N VAL A 26 -0.43 -0.52 -11.68
CA VAL A 26 0.04 -0.92 -13.02
C VAL A 26 0.57 -2.36 -13.08
N PHE A 27 1.23 -2.83 -12.02
CA PHE A 27 1.89 -4.15 -11.97
C PHE A 27 0.99 -5.27 -11.44
N LYS A 28 -0.23 -5.40 -11.99
CA LYS A 28 -1.24 -6.32 -11.46
C LYS A 28 -0.78 -7.79 -11.40
N GLU A 29 -0.04 -8.25 -12.41
CA GLU A 29 0.45 -9.64 -12.46
C GLU A 29 1.50 -9.90 -11.39
N ASP A 30 2.48 -9.01 -11.24
CA ASP A 30 3.52 -9.10 -10.21
C ASP A 30 2.92 -9.01 -8.81
N VAL A 31 1.97 -8.09 -8.59
CA VAL A 31 1.23 -7.96 -7.33
C VAL A 31 0.54 -9.27 -6.97
N ASN A 32 -0.23 -9.85 -7.89
CA ASN A 32 -0.94 -11.10 -7.63
C ASN A 32 0.02 -12.26 -7.32
N TYR A 33 1.17 -12.30 -8.00
CA TYR A 33 2.20 -13.28 -7.73
C TYR A 33 2.79 -13.10 -6.32
N LEU A 34 3.18 -11.89 -5.93
CA LEU A 34 3.69 -11.62 -4.58
C LEU A 34 2.64 -11.93 -3.50
N ILE A 35 1.37 -11.59 -3.73
CA ILE A 35 0.26 -11.92 -2.82
C ILE A 35 0.14 -13.43 -2.64
N SER A 36 0.29 -14.23 -3.70
CA SER A 36 0.22 -15.70 -3.57
C SER A 36 1.32 -16.25 -2.65
N ILE A 37 2.54 -15.69 -2.71
CA ILE A 37 3.63 -16.08 -1.82
C ILE A 37 3.33 -15.63 -0.39
N LEU A 38 2.91 -14.38 -0.20
CA LEU A 38 2.61 -13.83 1.13
C LEU A 38 1.50 -14.58 1.86
N LYS A 39 0.51 -15.10 1.13
CA LYS A 39 -0.58 -15.92 1.68
C LYS A 39 -0.12 -17.29 2.20
N GLU A 40 0.99 -17.81 1.69
CA GLU A 40 1.56 -19.10 2.13
C GLU A 40 2.42 -18.96 3.39
N LEU A 41 2.88 -17.75 3.72
CA LEU A 41 3.74 -17.51 4.88
C LEU A 41 2.98 -17.67 6.19
N ASN A 42 3.60 -18.36 7.16
CA ASN A 42 3.11 -18.39 8.53
C ASN A 42 3.57 -17.16 9.34
N ILE A 43 2.96 -16.93 10.50
CA ILE A 43 3.23 -15.78 11.39
C ILE A 43 4.73 -15.66 11.74
N LYS A 44 5.43 -16.78 11.95
CA LYS A 44 6.86 -16.78 12.32
C LYS A 44 7.73 -16.36 11.14
N GLU A 45 7.41 -16.81 9.93
CA GLU A 45 8.08 -16.38 8.70
C GLU A 45 7.88 -14.88 8.45
N ILE A 46 6.65 -14.38 8.63
CA ILE A 46 6.33 -12.95 8.52
C ILE A 46 7.12 -12.12 9.54
N SER A 47 7.17 -12.59 10.79
CA SER A 47 7.96 -11.96 11.86
C SER A 47 9.43 -11.87 11.47
N ASN A 48 10.03 -12.95 10.97
CA ASN A 48 11.43 -12.98 10.56
C ASN A 48 11.71 -12.13 9.32
N LEU A 49 10.81 -12.16 8.33
CA LEU A 49 10.96 -11.45 7.05
C LEU A 49 11.08 -9.94 7.24
N MET A 50 10.34 -9.39 8.20
CA MET A 50 10.24 -7.95 8.44
C MET A 50 10.69 -7.50 9.84
N ASN A 51 11.22 -8.42 10.65
CA ASN A 51 11.62 -8.20 12.05
C ASN A 51 10.51 -7.54 12.89
N LEU A 52 9.31 -8.14 12.88
CA LEU A 52 8.11 -7.62 13.54
C LEU A 52 7.84 -8.29 14.89
N SER A 53 7.15 -7.57 15.77
CA SER A 53 6.56 -8.16 16.98
C SER A 53 5.51 -9.21 16.62
N GLU A 54 5.16 -10.07 17.58
CA GLU A 54 4.16 -11.11 17.38
C GLU A 54 2.80 -10.53 16.97
N ASP A 55 2.35 -9.45 17.63
CA ASP A 55 1.07 -8.80 17.33
C ASP A 55 1.04 -8.20 15.91
N LEU A 56 2.13 -7.53 15.50
CA LEU A 56 2.24 -7.00 14.14
C LEU A 56 2.34 -8.12 13.10
N SER A 57 2.93 -9.26 13.46
CA SER A 57 3.03 -10.41 12.57
C SER A 57 1.67 -11.07 12.35
N LYS A 58 0.87 -11.23 13.41
CA LYS A 58 -0.52 -11.69 13.34
C LYS A 58 -1.38 -10.76 12.49
N LEU A 59 -1.31 -9.44 12.76
CA LEU A 59 -2.03 -8.44 11.98
C LEU A 59 -1.70 -8.52 10.49
N ASN A 60 -0.42 -8.67 10.12
CA ASN A 60 -0.05 -8.74 8.71
C ASN A 60 -0.37 -10.10 8.08
N TYR A 61 -0.32 -11.19 8.84
CA TYR A 61 -0.85 -12.48 8.40
C TYR A 61 -2.33 -12.35 8.00
N ASP A 62 -3.17 -11.80 8.88
CA ASP A 62 -4.60 -11.62 8.60
C ASP A 62 -4.83 -10.69 7.41
N ARG A 63 -4.05 -9.61 7.29
CA ARG A 63 -4.08 -8.73 6.11
C ARG A 63 -3.80 -9.52 4.83
N TYR A 64 -2.73 -10.31 4.80
CA TYR A 64 -2.38 -11.10 3.62
C TYR A 64 -3.47 -12.09 3.24
N GLN A 65 -4.08 -12.78 4.20
CA GLN A 65 -5.17 -13.72 3.92
C GLN A 65 -6.37 -13.02 3.25
N ASN A 66 -6.67 -11.79 3.69
CA ASN A 66 -7.78 -10.97 3.18
C ASN A 66 -7.47 -10.20 1.88
N LEU A 67 -6.21 -10.18 1.41
CA LEU A 67 -5.88 -9.53 0.13
C LEU A 67 -6.66 -10.18 -1.02
N LEU A 68 -7.13 -9.34 -1.95
CA LEU A 68 -7.99 -9.70 -3.08
C LEU A 68 -9.40 -10.20 -2.72
N ASP A 69 -9.79 -10.20 -1.44
CA ASP A 69 -11.19 -10.43 -1.07
C ASP A 69 -12.05 -9.25 -1.53
N SER A 70 -13.21 -9.53 -2.13
CA SER A 70 -14.13 -8.50 -2.62
C SER A 70 -14.65 -7.56 -1.52
N ASN A 71 -14.67 -8.03 -0.27
CA ASN A 71 -15.13 -7.28 0.89
C ASN A 71 -14.00 -6.52 1.59
N ASN A 72 -12.75 -6.70 1.16
CA ASN A 72 -11.62 -6.00 1.77
C ASN A 72 -11.67 -4.52 1.40
N LYS A 73 -11.36 -3.66 2.38
CA LYS A 73 -11.44 -2.21 2.19
C LYS A 73 -10.30 -1.75 1.28
N LYS A 74 -10.65 -0.92 0.30
CA LYS A 74 -9.72 -0.27 -0.63
C LYS A 74 -9.77 1.23 -0.45
N LEU A 75 -8.63 1.88 -0.61
CA LEU A 75 -8.50 3.32 -0.52
C LEU A 75 -7.38 3.80 -1.45
N GLN A 76 -7.50 5.01 -1.98
CA GLN A 76 -6.45 5.62 -2.80
C GLN A 76 -5.14 5.71 -2.02
N SER A 77 -4.02 5.39 -2.66
CA SER A 77 -2.72 5.27 -2.00
C SER A 77 -2.30 6.54 -1.23
N ILE A 78 -2.57 7.73 -1.77
CA ILE A 78 -2.26 9.01 -1.12
C ILE A 78 -3.04 9.23 0.19
N LEU A 79 -4.21 8.63 0.32
CA LEU A 79 -5.06 8.71 1.51
C LEU A 79 -4.74 7.58 2.49
N ALA A 80 -4.43 6.39 1.97
CA ALA A 80 -4.19 5.18 2.75
C ALA A 80 -2.88 5.22 3.54
N PHE A 81 -1.80 5.74 2.96
CA PHE A 81 -0.53 5.89 3.69
C PHE A 81 -0.66 6.95 4.79
N ASP A 82 -0.19 6.60 5.99
CA ASP A 82 -0.21 7.48 7.16
C ASP A 82 1.21 7.58 7.72
N GLY A 83 1.82 8.75 7.57
CA GLY A 83 3.19 9.01 7.97
C GLY A 83 3.52 10.48 7.75
N GLU A 84 4.63 10.95 8.32
CA GLU A 84 4.96 12.39 8.36
C GLU A 84 4.89 13.07 6.98
N VAL A 85 5.45 12.44 5.94
CA VAL A 85 5.40 12.96 4.56
C VAL A 85 3.97 13.10 4.06
N PHE A 86 3.12 12.08 4.24
CA PHE A 86 1.73 12.09 3.77
C PHE A 86 0.87 13.05 4.60
N ASN A 87 1.09 13.13 5.90
CA ASN A 87 0.39 14.04 6.79
C ASN A 87 0.75 15.50 6.50
N SER A 88 2.00 15.77 6.10
CA SER A 88 2.44 17.11 5.68
C SER A 88 1.81 17.58 4.36
N MET A 89 1.30 16.68 3.52
CA MET A 89 0.57 17.05 2.29
C MET A 89 -0.81 17.62 2.58
N ASN A 90 -1.34 17.39 3.80
CA ASN A 90 -2.65 17.85 4.24
C ASN A 90 -3.76 17.62 3.20
N THR A 91 -3.92 16.36 2.77
CA THR A 91 -4.83 15.99 1.66
C THR A 91 -6.31 16.30 1.94
N SER A 92 -6.67 16.68 3.16
CA SER A 92 -8.01 17.20 3.48
C SER A 92 -8.34 18.50 2.75
N ASP A 93 -7.31 19.27 2.37
CA ASP A 93 -7.47 20.57 1.73
C ASP A 93 -7.43 20.46 0.20
N PHE A 94 -7.17 19.26 -0.34
CA PHE A 94 -7.08 19.02 -1.77
C PHE A 94 -8.47 19.06 -2.40
N ASN A 95 -8.59 19.80 -3.50
CA ASN A 95 -9.72 19.67 -4.41
C ASN A 95 -9.40 18.65 -5.53
N GLU A 96 -10.35 18.42 -6.43
CA GLU A 96 -10.19 17.48 -7.55
C GLU A 96 -9.00 17.81 -8.45
N TYR A 97 -8.72 19.09 -8.70
CA TYR A 97 -7.56 19.52 -9.48
C TYR A 97 -6.25 19.16 -8.78
N ASP A 98 -6.16 19.34 -7.46
CA ASP A 98 -4.96 18.98 -6.69
C ASP A 98 -4.72 17.47 -6.70
N PHE A 99 -5.78 16.67 -6.59
CA PHE A 99 -5.68 15.21 -6.71
C PHE A 99 -5.23 14.78 -8.10
N ASN A 100 -5.78 15.36 -9.16
CA ASN A 100 -5.37 15.05 -10.53
C ASN A 100 -3.92 15.48 -10.80
N PHE A 101 -3.53 16.67 -10.35
CA PHE A 101 -2.16 17.14 -10.45
C PHE A 101 -1.19 16.21 -9.70
N ALA A 102 -1.52 15.81 -8.47
CA ALA A 102 -0.74 14.84 -7.73
C ALA A 102 -0.66 13.51 -8.51
N ASN A 103 -1.77 13.03 -9.07
CA ASN A 103 -1.81 11.79 -9.82
C ASN A 103 -0.87 11.78 -11.05
N ASP A 104 -0.72 12.93 -11.72
CA ASP A 104 0.16 13.06 -12.88
C ASP A 104 1.63 13.30 -12.51
N HIS A 105 1.89 13.84 -11.32
CA HIS A 105 3.21 14.33 -10.94
C HIS A 105 3.89 13.63 -9.76
N LEU A 106 3.18 12.78 -9.01
CA LEU A 106 3.70 12.06 -7.84
C LEU A 106 3.65 10.55 -8.06
N ARG A 107 4.71 9.86 -7.65
CA ARG A 107 4.76 8.40 -7.56
C ARG A 107 5.25 7.96 -6.18
N ILE A 108 4.63 6.90 -5.66
CA ILE A 108 4.94 6.33 -4.35
C ILE A 108 5.54 4.94 -4.60
N LEU A 109 6.76 4.71 -4.12
CA LEU A 109 7.35 3.37 -4.18
C LEU A 109 6.61 2.41 -3.25
N SER A 110 6.55 1.13 -3.58
CA SER A 110 5.82 0.14 -2.81
C SER A 110 6.48 -1.24 -2.88
N GLY A 111 6.68 -1.86 -1.70
CA GLY A 111 7.08 -3.26 -1.55
C GLY A 111 6.28 -4.24 -2.38
N LEU A 112 4.96 -4.07 -2.34
CA LEU A 112 4.00 -5.00 -2.93
C LEU A 112 3.56 -4.56 -4.33
N TYR A 113 3.30 -3.27 -4.51
CA TYR A 113 2.73 -2.71 -5.73
C TYR A 113 3.78 -2.17 -6.70
N GLY A 114 5.07 -2.18 -6.34
CA GLY A 114 6.16 -1.60 -7.11
C GLY A 114 6.12 -0.08 -7.11
N ILE A 115 5.25 0.50 -7.94
CA ILE A 115 5.00 1.94 -8.02
C ILE A 115 3.51 2.21 -8.00
N LEU A 116 3.11 3.22 -7.24
CA LEU A 116 1.72 3.66 -7.10
C LEU A 116 1.59 5.12 -7.54
N SER A 117 0.49 5.40 -8.22
CA SER A 117 -0.02 6.75 -8.39
C SER A 117 -0.93 7.11 -7.21
N PRO A 118 -1.04 8.39 -6.82
CA PRO A 118 -1.91 8.86 -5.75
C PRO A 118 -3.33 8.29 -5.72
N LEU A 119 -3.96 8.11 -6.89
CA LEU A 119 -5.33 7.61 -7.00
C LEU A 119 -5.44 6.08 -7.09
N ASP A 120 -4.32 5.34 -7.10
CA ASP A 120 -4.36 3.89 -7.17
C ASP A 120 -4.99 3.31 -5.90
N LEU A 121 -6.00 2.47 -6.08
CA LEU A 121 -6.61 1.74 -4.98
C LEU A 121 -5.67 0.66 -4.47
N ILE A 122 -5.38 0.71 -3.17
CA ILE A 122 -4.62 -0.30 -2.46
C ILE A 122 -5.44 -0.89 -1.32
N GLU A 123 -5.06 -2.09 -0.91
CA GLU A 123 -5.57 -2.78 0.28
C GLU A 123 -4.55 -2.71 1.43
N PRO A 124 -4.95 -2.91 2.70
CA PRO A 124 -4.01 -2.86 3.82
C PRO A 124 -2.97 -3.97 3.72
N TYR A 125 -1.69 -3.59 3.77
CA TYR A 125 -0.57 -4.52 3.75
C TYR A 125 0.63 -3.96 4.54
N ARG A 126 1.64 -4.79 4.77
CA ARG A 126 2.99 -4.33 5.06
C ARG A 126 3.94 -5.20 4.25
N LEU A 127 4.78 -4.58 3.44
CA LEU A 127 5.92 -5.25 2.81
C LEU A 127 6.97 -4.17 2.62
N GLU A 128 8.01 -4.19 3.44
CA GLU A 128 9.09 -3.21 3.35
C GLU A 128 9.98 -3.54 2.16
N MET A 129 10.51 -2.52 1.46
CA MET A 129 11.33 -2.74 0.27
C MET A 129 12.64 -3.51 0.52
N LYS A 130 13.09 -3.56 1.78
CA LYS A 130 14.27 -4.34 2.21
C LYS A 130 13.95 -5.79 2.60
N ALA A 131 12.68 -6.19 2.60
CA ALA A 131 12.27 -7.54 2.95
C ALA A 131 12.81 -8.52 1.92
N LYS A 132 13.53 -9.55 2.39
CA LYS A 132 14.11 -10.59 1.52
C LYS A 132 13.08 -11.69 1.25
N LEU A 133 12.01 -11.33 0.56
CA LEU A 133 10.97 -12.29 0.15
C LEU A 133 11.50 -13.11 -1.02
N GLU A 134 11.71 -14.41 -0.82
CA GLU A 134 12.08 -15.31 -1.90
C GLU A 134 10.98 -15.35 -2.95
N ASN A 135 11.34 -15.07 -4.20
CA ASN A 135 10.42 -15.04 -5.34
C ASN A 135 11.20 -15.37 -6.63
N LYS A 136 10.52 -15.49 -7.77
CA LYS A 136 11.11 -15.95 -9.04
C LYS A 136 12.13 -14.99 -9.68
N ASN A 137 12.41 -13.83 -9.09
CA ASN A 137 13.38 -12.84 -9.58
C ASN A 137 14.48 -12.52 -8.57
#